data_AF-A0A8W8HQZ0-F1
#
_entry.id   AF-A0A8W8HQZ0-F1
#
_cell.length_a   1.000
_cell.length_b   1.000
_cell.length_c   1.000
_cell.angle_alpha   90.00
_cell.angle_beta   90.00
_cell.angle_gamma   90.00
#
_symmetry.space_group_name_H-M   'P 1'
#
loop_
_entity.id
_entity.type
_entity.pdbx_description
1 polymer ?
#
loop_
_entity_poly.entity_id
_entity_poly.type
_entity_poly.pdbx_seq_one_letter_code
_entity_poly.pdbx_strand_id
1 'polypeptide(L)'
;MSTMSNSTSSADGDDDLLSFEKLDRSSPDLWPEQIPGVSEFASLKSPVPRPGTSPKWMAELENEDIGLLQEFGSLTTSQLMEKIKGLQNLAYQLGLDEAREMTRGKFLNILQKKF
;
A
#
# COMPACT_ATOMS: atom_id res chain seq x y z
N MET A 1 -30.52 49.73 20.08
CA MET A 1 -30.41 48.65 19.09
C MET A 1 -28.99 48.65 18.53
N SER A 2 -28.27 47.59 18.86
CA SER A 2 -27.13 46.95 18.19
C SER A 2 -25.94 47.78 17.70
N THR A 3 -24.82 47.58 18.40
CA THR A 3 -23.45 47.60 17.90
C THR A 3 -23.26 46.57 16.78
N MET A 4 -22.59 46.94 15.68
CA MET A 4 -21.99 45.99 14.74
C MET A 4 -20.48 46.10 14.81
N SER A 5 -19.88 45.19 15.56
CA SER A 5 -18.45 44.90 15.54
C SER A 5 -18.09 44.21 14.22
N ASN A 6 -17.20 44.82 13.45
CA ASN A 6 -16.56 44.20 12.30
C ASN A 6 -15.54 43.18 12.81
N SER A 7 -15.94 41.91 12.85
CA SER A 7 -15.05 40.79 13.14
C SER A 7 -14.15 40.57 11.92
N THR A 8 -12.93 41.10 11.96
CA THR A 8 -11.88 40.74 11.02
C THR A 8 -11.59 39.25 11.16
N SER A 9 -12.00 38.50 10.14
CA SER A 9 -11.76 37.07 9.95
C SER A 9 -10.26 36.80 9.93
N SER A 10 -9.73 36.35 11.06
CA SER A 10 -8.41 35.74 11.18
C SER A 10 -8.49 34.28 10.70
N ALA A 11 -8.46 34.08 9.39
CA ALA A 11 -8.38 32.77 8.74
C ALA A 11 -7.19 32.77 7.77
N ASP A 12 -6.01 33.16 8.27
CA ASP A 12 -4.82 33.44 7.45
C ASP A 12 -3.60 32.63 7.94
N GLY A 13 -3.74 31.31 8.03
CA GLY A 13 -2.62 30.47 8.50
C GLY A 13 -2.70 28.98 8.21
N ASP A 14 -3.86 28.45 7.84
CA ASP A 14 -4.02 27.00 7.70
C ASP A 14 -3.94 26.52 6.23
N ASP A 15 -4.06 27.41 5.25
CA ASP A 15 -4.00 27.06 3.83
C ASP A 15 -2.56 26.88 3.31
N ASP A 16 -1.56 27.49 3.96
CA ASP A 16 -0.14 27.44 3.53
C ASP A 16 0.57 26.12 3.91
N LEU A 17 -0.10 25.25 4.66
CA LEU A 17 0.38 23.90 5.03
C LEU A 17 -0.24 22.79 4.17
N LEU A 18 -1.04 23.12 3.17
CA LEU A 18 -1.62 22.16 2.25
C LEU A 18 -0.65 21.89 1.08
N SER A 19 0.07 20.77 1.12
CA SER A 19 0.85 20.33 -0.03
C SER A 19 -0.11 19.83 -1.13
N PHE A 20 -0.19 20.55 -2.26
CA PHE A 20 -0.89 20.08 -3.48
C PHE A 20 -0.12 18.96 -4.23
N GLU A 21 0.73 18.22 -3.52
CA GLU A 21 1.50 17.13 -4.09
C GLU A 21 0.55 15.97 -4.45
N LYS A 22 0.29 15.79 -5.76
CA LYS A 22 -0.27 14.55 -6.27
C LYS A 22 0.79 13.47 -6.16
N LEU A 23 0.79 12.80 -5.01
CA LEU A 23 1.38 11.48 -4.89
C LEU A 23 0.58 10.55 -5.80
N ASP A 24 0.98 10.45 -7.08
CA ASP A 24 0.51 9.40 -8.01
C ASP A 24 1.13 8.05 -7.58
N ARG A 25 0.84 7.71 -6.32
CA ARG A 25 1.24 6.51 -5.58
C ARG A 25 0.14 5.47 -5.64
N SER A 26 -0.74 5.57 -6.63
CA SER A 26 -1.55 4.44 -7.06
C SER A 26 -0.56 3.29 -7.25
N SER A 27 -0.60 2.28 -6.39
CA SER A 27 0.08 1.01 -6.70
C SER A 27 -0.34 0.66 -8.13
N PRO A 28 0.61 0.34 -9.03
CA PRO A 28 0.26 -0.03 -10.39
C PRO A 28 -0.90 -1.03 -10.39
N ASP A 29 -1.86 -0.85 -11.29
CA ASP A 29 -3.01 -1.75 -11.37
C ASP A 29 -2.50 -3.20 -11.42
N LEU A 30 -3.02 -4.04 -10.53
CA LEU A 30 -2.59 -5.42 -10.43
C LEU A 30 -3.00 -6.13 -11.72
N TRP A 31 -2.05 -6.32 -12.64
CA TRP A 31 -2.25 -6.88 -13.99
C TRP A 31 -3.16 -6.00 -14.87
N PRO A 32 -2.63 -4.96 -15.54
CA PRO A 32 -3.44 -4.10 -16.41
C PRO A 32 -4.07 -4.85 -17.61
N GLU A 33 -3.56 -6.03 -17.97
CA GLU A 33 -4.22 -6.95 -18.90
C GLU A 33 -5.04 -8.02 -18.17
N GLN A 34 -6.32 -8.18 -18.54
CA GLN A 34 -7.11 -9.33 -18.10
C GLN A 34 -6.52 -10.62 -18.69
N ILE A 35 -5.80 -11.38 -17.88
CA ILE A 35 -5.32 -12.70 -18.23
C ILE A 35 -6.41 -13.74 -17.86
N PRO A 36 -6.97 -14.49 -18.83
CA PRO A 36 -7.97 -15.50 -18.53
C PRO A 36 -7.48 -16.52 -17.51
N GLY A 37 -8.25 -16.78 -16.46
CA GLY A 37 -7.91 -17.72 -15.39
C GLY A 37 -7.16 -17.11 -14.21
N VAL A 38 -6.65 -15.87 -14.29
CA VAL A 38 -5.97 -15.20 -13.16
C VAL A 38 -6.92 -14.95 -12.00
N SER A 39 -8.14 -14.45 -12.25
CA SER A 39 -9.10 -14.13 -11.19
C SER A 39 -9.54 -15.38 -10.42
N GLU A 40 -9.76 -16.50 -11.11
CA GLU A 40 -10.10 -17.77 -10.49
C GLU A 40 -8.90 -18.38 -9.75
N PHE A 41 -7.70 -18.34 -10.33
CA PHE A 41 -6.49 -18.86 -9.69
C PHE A 41 -6.12 -18.05 -8.44
N ALA A 42 -6.24 -16.71 -8.52
CA ALA A 42 -6.10 -15.82 -7.37
C ALA A 42 -7.16 -16.13 -6.31
N SER A 43 -8.42 -16.39 -6.68
CA SER A 43 -9.44 -16.77 -5.69
C SER A 43 -9.16 -18.13 -5.02
N LEU A 44 -8.56 -19.08 -5.74
CA LEU A 44 -8.21 -20.42 -5.22
C LEU A 44 -6.97 -20.41 -4.33
N LYS A 45 -6.01 -19.52 -4.60
CA LYS A 45 -4.71 -19.44 -3.92
C LYS A 45 -4.59 -18.28 -2.94
N SER A 46 -5.43 -17.26 -3.09
CA SER A 46 -5.57 -16.20 -2.10
C SER A 46 -5.95 -16.87 -0.79
N PRO A 47 -5.30 -16.50 0.32
CA PRO A 47 -5.85 -16.72 1.64
C PRO A 47 -7.16 -15.92 1.71
N VAL A 48 -8.23 -16.41 1.08
CA VAL A 48 -9.59 -15.96 1.37
C VAL A 48 -9.70 -16.12 2.88
N PRO A 49 -9.91 -15.03 3.65
CA PRO A 49 -10.10 -15.15 5.08
C PRO A 49 -11.20 -16.18 5.27
N ARG A 50 -10.88 -17.33 5.90
CA ARG A 50 -11.95 -18.23 6.33
C ARG A 50 -12.89 -17.37 7.18
N PRO A 51 -14.22 -17.53 7.08
CA PRO A 51 -15.12 -16.85 7.99
C PRO A 51 -14.63 -17.10 9.44
N GLY A 52 -14.11 -16.06 10.11
CA GLY A 52 -13.55 -16.15 11.46
C GLY A 52 -12.01 -16.14 11.62
N THR A 53 -11.19 -16.12 10.56
CA THR A 53 -9.73 -15.92 10.68
C THR A 53 -9.34 -14.51 10.26
N SER A 54 -8.83 -13.72 11.20
CA SER A 54 -8.23 -12.42 10.89
C SER A 54 -6.97 -12.64 10.01
N PRO A 55 -6.71 -11.76 9.03
CA PRO A 55 -5.44 -11.74 8.30
C PRO A 55 -4.25 -11.64 9.27
N LYS A 56 -3.07 -12.12 8.84
CA LYS A 56 -1.87 -12.11 9.69
C LYS A 56 -1.50 -10.70 10.22
N TRP A 57 -1.78 -9.64 9.46
CA TRP A 57 -1.57 -8.24 9.91
C TRP A 57 -2.58 -7.75 10.97
N MET A 58 -3.70 -8.47 11.15
CA MET A 58 -4.66 -8.30 12.25
C MET A 58 -4.43 -9.34 13.37
N ALA A 59 -3.41 -10.18 13.26
CA ALA A 59 -3.03 -11.09 14.34
C ALA A 59 -2.31 -10.32 15.46
N GLU A 60 -2.16 -10.96 16.61
CA GLU A 60 -1.37 -10.42 17.71
C GLU A 60 0.09 -10.24 17.27
N LEU A 61 0.72 -9.14 17.70
CA LEU A 61 2.10 -8.82 17.36
C LEU A 61 3.04 -9.92 17.87
N GLU A 62 3.81 -10.50 16.96
CA GLU A 62 4.85 -11.47 17.29
C GLU A 62 6.04 -10.74 17.94
N ASN A 63 6.88 -11.46 18.69
CA ASN A 63 8.10 -10.86 19.30
C ASN A 63 9.02 -10.21 18.25
N GLU A 64 9.02 -10.76 17.03
CA GLU A 64 9.75 -10.21 15.89
C GLU A 64 9.18 -8.86 15.44
N ASP A 65 7.86 -8.72 15.38
CA ASP A 65 7.18 -7.48 15.00
C ASP A 65 7.46 -6.37 16.04
N ILE A 66 7.45 -6.73 17.33
CA ILE A 66 7.80 -5.81 18.42
C ILE A 66 9.25 -5.35 18.28
N GLY A 67 10.17 -6.25 17.95
CA GLY A 67 11.57 -5.92 17.68
C GLY A 67 11.72 -4.95 16.51
N LEU A 68 10.96 -5.16 15.43
CA LEU A 68 10.96 -4.28 14.27
C LEU A 68 10.40 -2.88 14.59
N LEU A 69 9.35 -2.79 15.40
CA LEU A 69 8.82 -1.50 15.88
C LEU A 69 9.86 -0.73 16.70
N GLN A 70 10.61 -1.44 17.56
CA GLN A 70 11.68 -0.81 18.35
C GLN A 70 12.83 -0.35 17.46
N GLU A 71 13.23 -1.13 16.44
CA GLU A 71 14.22 -0.71 15.45
C GLU A 71 13.78 0.60 14.79
N PHE A 72 12.55 0.67 14.27
CA PHE A 72 12.04 1.88 13.62
C PHE A 72 11.89 3.07 14.58
N GLY A 73 11.49 2.83 15.84
CA GLY A 73 11.38 3.87 16.87
C GLY A 73 12.73 4.44 17.32
N SER A 74 13.82 3.70 17.14
CA SER A 74 15.18 4.15 17.45
C SER A 74 15.82 5.02 16.34
N LEU A 75 15.21 5.06 15.15
CA LEU A 75 15.74 5.81 14.01
C LEU A 75 15.46 7.31 14.15
N THR A 76 16.41 8.11 13.68
CA THR A 76 16.14 9.53 13.43
C THR A 76 15.17 9.71 12.26
N THR A 77 14.47 10.84 12.21
CA THR A 77 13.52 11.15 11.12
C THR A 77 14.16 11.01 9.73
N SER A 78 15.42 11.42 9.56
CA SER A 78 16.16 11.29 8.29
C SER A 78 16.36 9.82 7.90
N GLN A 79 16.78 8.98 8.84
CA GLN A 79 17.02 7.56 8.59
C GLN A 79 15.70 6.81 8.32
N LEU A 80 14.63 7.17 9.02
CA LEU A 80 13.31 6.62 8.76
C LEU A 80 12.84 6.95 7.33
N MET A 81 13.01 8.20 6.90
CA MET A 81 12.67 8.61 5.53
C MET A 81 13.50 7.89 4.47
N GLU A 82 14.77 7.61 4.74
CA GLU A 82 15.63 6.80 3.86
C GLU A 82 15.14 5.35 3.76
N LYS A 83 14.82 4.71 4.90
CA LYS A 83 14.22 3.36 4.94
C LYS A 83 12.89 3.32 4.18
N ILE A 84 12.03 4.33 4.34
CA ILE A 84 10.75 4.43 3.60
C ILE A 84 11.00 4.49 2.09
N LYS A 85 11.95 5.31 1.63
CA LYS A 85 12.33 5.37 0.21
C LYS A 85 12.86 4.03 -0.29
N GLY A 86 13.70 3.36 0.49
CA GLY A 86 14.20 2.02 0.19
C GLY A 86 13.08 1.01 0.02
N LEU A 87 12.10 1.02 0.92
CA LEU A 87 10.95 0.11 0.88
C LEU A 87 10.05 0.40 -0.33
N GLN A 88 9.86 1.67 -0.69
CA GLN A 88 9.13 2.05 -1.90
C GLN A 88 9.84 1.55 -3.17
N ASN A 89 11.17 1.69 -3.24
CA ASN A 89 11.95 1.19 -4.37
C ASN A 89 11.87 -0.34 -4.47
N LEU A 90 11.95 -1.03 -3.33
CA LEU A 90 11.81 -2.50 -3.27
C LEU A 90 10.41 -2.93 -3.74
N ALA A 91 9.36 -2.29 -3.25
CA ALA A 91 7.99 -2.58 -3.66
C ALA A 91 7.79 -2.39 -5.18
N TYR A 92 8.40 -1.35 -5.75
CA TYR A 92 8.38 -1.12 -7.19
C TYR A 92 9.11 -2.24 -7.97
N GLN A 93 10.32 -2.62 -7.54
CA GLN A 93 11.08 -3.71 -8.18
C GLN A 93 10.33 -5.04 -8.10
N LEU A 94 9.76 -5.36 -6.93
CA LEU A 94 8.95 -6.55 -6.74
C LEU A 94 7.73 -6.54 -7.67
N GLY A 95 7.06 -5.40 -7.84
CA GLY A 95 5.95 -5.27 -8.79
C GLY A 95 6.37 -5.56 -10.24
N LEU A 96 7.56 -5.10 -10.67
CA LEU A 96 8.09 -5.42 -12.01
C LEU A 96 8.43 -6.90 -12.18
N ASP A 97 9.01 -7.52 -11.14
CA ASP A 97 9.38 -8.93 -11.18
C ASP A 97 8.15 -9.83 -11.15
N GLU A 98 7.18 -9.52 -10.29
CA GLU A 98 5.87 -10.14 -10.32
C GLU A 98 5.30 -10.03 -11.74
N ALA A 99 5.29 -8.80 -12.31
CA ALA A 99 4.74 -8.50 -13.63
C ALA A 99 5.24 -9.45 -14.72
N ARG A 100 6.57 -9.66 -14.70
CA ARG A 100 7.29 -10.56 -15.59
C ARG A 100 6.89 -12.01 -15.37
N GLU A 101 6.83 -12.47 -14.12
CA GLU A 101 6.54 -13.87 -13.82
C GLU A 101 5.11 -14.27 -14.19
N MET A 102 4.12 -13.40 -14.02
CA MET A 102 2.76 -13.73 -14.49
C MET A 102 2.65 -13.71 -16.01
N THR A 103 3.38 -12.83 -16.68
CA THR A 103 3.48 -12.85 -18.15
C THR A 103 4.06 -14.18 -18.62
N ARG A 104 5.12 -14.67 -17.97
CA ARG A 104 5.66 -16.02 -18.21
C ARG A 104 4.64 -17.10 -17.92
N GLY A 105 3.92 -17.01 -16.81
CA GLY A 105 2.84 -17.94 -16.43
C GLY A 105 1.73 -18.01 -17.47
N LYS A 106 1.34 -16.87 -18.06
CA LYS A 106 0.38 -16.78 -19.19
C LYS A 106 0.84 -17.60 -20.38
N PHE A 107 2.10 -17.44 -20.83
CA PHE A 107 2.64 -18.19 -21.97
C PHE A 107 2.82 -19.69 -21.69
N LEU A 108 3.07 -20.05 -20.43
CA LEU A 108 3.21 -21.44 -20.01
C LEU A 108 1.86 -22.10 -19.69
N ASN A 109 0.74 -21.37 -19.83
CA ASN A 109 -0.61 -21.88 -19.60
C ASN A 109 -0.82 -22.50 -18.20
N ILE A 110 -0.03 -22.10 -17.19
CA ILE A 110 -0.10 -22.68 -15.83
C ILE A 110 -1.38 -22.26 -15.08
N LEU A 111 -1.99 -21.16 -15.52
CA LEU A 111 -3.23 -20.61 -14.97
C LEU A 111 -4.46 -21.11 -15.75
N GLN A 112 -4.27 -21.95 -16.78
CA GLN A 112 -5.40 -22.50 -17.53
C GLN A 112 -6.21 -23.47 -16.66
N LYS A 113 -7.53 -23.37 -16.80
CA LYS A 113 -8.47 -24.30 -16.17
C LYS A 113 -8.32 -25.69 -16.80
N LYS A 114 -7.99 -26.69 -15.99
CA LYS A 114 -8.17 -28.10 -16.40
C LYS A 114 -9.68 -28.37 -16.38
N PHE A 115 -10.22 -28.76 -17.53
CA PHE A 115 -11.59 -29.26 -17.66
C PHE A 115 -11.70 -30.69 -17.13
#